data_AF-A0A9Q5BUH7-F1
#
_entry.id   AF-A0A9Q5BUH7-F1
#
_cell.length_a   1.000
_cell.length_b   1.000
_cell.length_c   1.000
_cell.angle_alpha   90.00
_cell.angle_beta   90.00
_cell.angle_gamma   90.00
#
_symmetry.space_group_name_H-M   'P 1'
#
loop_
_entity.id
_entity.type
_entity.pdbx_description
1 polymer ?
#
loop_
_entity_poly.entity_id
_entity_poly.type
_entity_poly.pdbx_seq_one_letter_code
_entity_poly.pdbx_strand_id
1 'polypeptide(L)'
;SIRQSTSKRISDKRVAYLAEKLIALANQSYCAVKKNSPMLEEVRYYTKELLRLSEQRQAVLDEMVELAQPLPEYDILLSIPGIAETTATSIIGELGDIRRFQSANQINAFIGIDLRHYESGNFIAKEHITKRGNPYARKILFKCIHNIASASHTNPCHIADFYKKRKRQSQTTSTKPHTIASIHRLIRTMYYLIMHNKLYDYASTQNR
;
A
#
# COMPACT_ATOMS: atom_id res chain seq x y z
N SER A 1 -5.11 -31.14 -10.59
CA SER A 1 -5.35 -29.96 -11.47
C SER A 1 -4.19 -28.98 -11.34
N ILE A 2 -3.71 -28.34 -12.41
CA ILE A 2 -2.60 -27.35 -12.38
C ILE A 2 -2.86 -26.23 -11.34
N ARG A 3 -4.13 -25.93 -11.06
CA ARG A 3 -4.53 -25.00 -10.00
C ARG A 3 -4.07 -25.41 -8.59
N GLN A 4 -3.98 -26.70 -8.29
CA GLN A 4 -3.52 -27.20 -6.98
C GLN A 4 -2.01 -26.97 -6.76
N SER A 5 -1.26 -26.68 -7.83
CA SER A 5 0.18 -26.40 -7.77
C SER A 5 0.50 -24.93 -7.45
N THR A 6 -0.50 -24.07 -7.21
CA THR A 6 -0.28 -22.68 -6.83
C THR A 6 -1.17 -22.27 -5.66
N SER A 7 -0.57 -21.58 -4.68
CA SER A 7 -1.29 -20.96 -3.56
C SER A 7 -1.97 -19.64 -3.93
N LYS A 8 -1.78 -19.14 -5.17
CA LYS A 8 -2.37 -17.88 -5.62
C LYS A 8 -3.85 -18.04 -5.95
N ARG A 9 -4.67 -17.10 -5.47
CA ARG A 9 -6.08 -16.97 -5.84
C ARG A 9 -6.21 -16.49 -7.29
N ILE A 10 -6.20 -17.42 -8.24
CA ILE A 10 -6.33 -17.17 -9.68
C ILE A 10 -7.49 -18.05 -10.21
N SER A 11 -8.26 -17.52 -11.17
CA SER A 11 -9.36 -18.29 -11.80
C SER A 11 -8.84 -19.44 -12.66
N ASP A 12 -9.61 -20.53 -12.76
CA ASP A 12 -9.24 -21.71 -13.56
C ASP A 12 -8.89 -21.35 -15.00
N LYS A 13 -9.72 -20.50 -15.62
CA LYS A 13 -9.51 -20.00 -16.99
C LYS A 13 -8.15 -19.31 -17.15
N ARG A 14 -7.73 -18.53 -16.14
CA ARG A 14 -6.44 -17.83 -16.19
C ARG A 14 -5.27 -18.76 -15.89
N VAL A 15 -5.44 -19.76 -15.03
CA VAL A 15 -4.43 -20.80 -14.80
C VAL A 15 -4.17 -21.58 -16.08
N ALA A 16 -5.22 -22.04 -16.77
CA ALA A 16 -5.10 -22.75 -18.04
C ALA A 16 -4.36 -21.91 -19.08
N TYR A 17 -4.81 -20.66 -19.30
CA TYR A 17 -4.16 -19.72 -20.21
C TYR A 17 -2.66 -19.52 -19.91
N LEU A 18 -2.30 -19.32 -18.63
CA LEU A 18 -0.91 -19.10 -18.24
C LEU A 18 -0.06 -20.36 -18.41
N ALA A 19 -0.61 -21.54 -18.14
CA ALA A 19 0.08 -22.81 -18.31
C ALA A 19 0.37 -23.09 -19.78
N GLU A 20 -0.63 -22.94 -20.66
CA GLU A 20 -0.45 -23.06 -22.11
C GLU A 20 0.57 -22.06 -22.64
N LYS A 21 0.49 -20.80 -22.19
CA LYS A 21 1.46 -19.76 -22.57
C LYS A 21 2.88 -20.11 -22.12
N LEU A 22 3.05 -20.65 -20.91
CA LEU A 22 4.36 -21.08 -20.42
C LEU A 22 4.95 -22.22 -21.25
N ILE A 23 4.14 -23.22 -21.61
CA ILE A 23 4.58 -24.34 -22.46
C ILE A 23 4.97 -23.83 -23.85
N ALA A 24 4.15 -22.97 -24.45
CA ALA A 24 4.45 -22.38 -25.76
C ALA A 24 5.77 -21.60 -25.75
N LEU A 25 6.00 -20.78 -24.71
CA LEU A 25 7.25 -20.03 -24.54
C LEU A 25 8.44 -20.96 -24.26
N ALA A 26 8.26 -22.02 -23.47
CA ALA A 26 9.30 -22.99 -23.19
C ALA A 26 9.79 -23.68 -24.47
N ASN A 27 8.87 -24.05 -25.37
CA ASN A 27 9.19 -24.67 -26.66
C ASN A 27 9.94 -23.71 -27.63
N GLN A 28 9.77 -22.40 -27.48
CA GLN A 28 10.45 -21.38 -28.29
C GLN A 28 11.74 -20.87 -27.64
N SER A 29 12.00 -21.23 -26.38
CA SER A 29 13.15 -20.76 -25.62
C SER A 29 14.35 -21.70 -25.76
N TYR A 30 15.55 -21.12 -25.84
CA TYR A 30 16.79 -21.87 -25.76
C TYR A 30 17.43 -21.68 -24.38
N CYS A 31 17.86 -22.77 -23.76
CA CYS A 31 18.51 -22.72 -22.45
C CYS A 31 19.92 -22.11 -22.58
N ALA A 32 20.16 -20.99 -21.91
CA ALA A 32 21.49 -20.39 -21.84
C ALA A 32 22.49 -21.25 -21.05
N VAL A 33 21.99 -22.10 -20.14
CA VAL A 33 22.79 -22.89 -19.20
C VAL A 33 22.32 -24.35 -19.20
N LYS A 34 23.26 -25.30 -19.10
CA LYS A 34 22.96 -26.74 -19.03
C LYS A 34 22.21 -27.09 -17.75
N LYS A 35 21.33 -28.09 -17.80
CA LYS A 35 20.49 -28.57 -16.68
C LYS A 35 21.27 -28.90 -15.40
N ASN A 36 22.51 -29.38 -15.52
CA ASN A 36 23.35 -29.80 -14.39
C ASN A 36 24.41 -28.73 -14.02
N SER A 37 24.26 -27.51 -14.51
CA SER A 37 25.19 -26.43 -14.17
C SER A 37 25.07 -26.06 -12.69
N PRO A 38 26.18 -25.80 -11.98
CA PRO A 38 26.17 -25.26 -10.62
C PRO A 38 25.30 -24.00 -10.48
N MET A 39 25.20 -23.17 -11.53
CA MET A 39 24.35 -21.98 -11.52
C MET A 39 22.86 -22.31 -11.31
N LEU A 40 22.36 -23.43 -11.85
CA LEU A 40 20.97 -23.83 -11.65
C LEU A 40 20.72 -24.32 -10.22
N GLU A 41 21.71 -24.96 -9.59
CA GLU A 41 21.59 -25.36 -8.19
C GLU A 41 21.59 -24.15 -7.26
N GLU A 42 22.40 -23.13 -7.56
CA GLU A 42 22.36 -21.86 -6.83
C GLU A 42 21.00 -21.14 -6.97
N VAL A 43 20.46 -21.05 -8.19
CA VAL A 43 19.11 -20.48 -8.40
C VAL A 43 18.04 -21.29 -7.66
N ARG A 44 18.14 -22.63 -7.68
CA ARG A 44 17.20 -23.51 -6.96
C ARG A 44 17.28 -23.27 -5.44
N TYR A 45 18.50 -23.10 -4.90
CA TYR A 45 18.73 -22.79 -3.50
C TYR A 45 18.08 -21.45 -3.11
N TYR A 46 18.39 -20.35 -3.81
CA TYR A 46 17.79 -19.05 -3.49
C TYR A 46 16.28 -19.02 -3.68
N THR A 47 15.75 -19.79 -4.64
CA THR A 47 14.29 -19.92 -4.82
C THR A 47 13.65 -20.57 -3.61
N LYS A 48 14.24 -21.64 -3.06
CA LYS A 48 13.77 -22.29 -1.83
C LYS A 48 13.85 -21.35 -0.63
N GLU A 49 14.95 -20.62 -0.47
CA GLU A 49 15.09 -19.64 0.61
C GLU A 49 14.08 -18.50 0.50
N LEU A 50 13.81 -18.00 -0.71
CA LEU A 50 12.79 -16.97 -0.94
C LEU A 50 11.39 -17.45 -0.58
N LEU A 51 11.07 -18.72 -0.88
CA LEU A 51 9.80 -19.34 -0.49
C LEU A 51 9.70 -19.45 1.03
N ARG A 52 10.73 -19.98 1.70
CA ARG A 52 10.79 -20.11 3.16
C ARG A 52 10.61 -18.76 3.86
N LEU A 53 11.34 -17.73 3.41
CA LEU A 53 11.22 -16.37 3.96
C LEU A 53 9.83 -15.75 3.69
N SER A 54 9.20 -16.10 2.57
CA SER A 54 7.86 -15.61 2.27
C SER A 54 6.79 -16.25 3.16
N GLU A 55 6.93 -17.53 3.48
CA GLU A 55 6.06 -18.23 4.43
C GLU A 55 6.23 -17.69 5.85
N GLN A 56 7.48 -17.52 6.31
CA GLN A 56 7.75 -16.90 7.61
C GLN A 56 7.19 -15.48 7.71
N ARG A 57 7.34 -14.67 6.66
CA ARG A 57 6.74 -13.33 6.60
C ARG A 57 5.22 -13.40 6.73
N GLN A 58 4.56 -14.38 6.11
CA GLN A 58 3.12 -14.51 6.20
C GLN A 58 2.68 -14.88 7.62
N ALA A 59 3.35 -15.85 8.26
CA ALA A 59 3.05 -16.22 9.64
C ALA A 59 3.17 -15.03 10.61
N VAL A 60 4.25 -14.25 10.51
CA VAL A 60 4.42 -13.02 11.32
C VAL A 60 3.32 -12.01 11.04
N LEU A 61 2.89 -11.84 9.78
CA LEU A 61 1.79 -10.93 9.44
C LEU A 61 0.46 -11.39 10.05
N ASP A 62 0.21 -12.69 10.06
CA ASP A 62 -1.01 -13.26 10.63
C ASP A 62 -1.04 -13.04 12.15
N GLU A 63 0.08 -13.27 12.86
CA GLU A 63 0.24 -12.94 14.28
C GLU A 63 0.04 -11.43 14.55
N MET A 64 0.60 -10.56 13.71
CA MET A 64 0.40 -9.12 13.84
C MET A 64 -1.08 -8.73 13.66
N VAL A 65 -1.80 -9.40 12.76
CA VAL A 65 -3.23 -9.16 12.56
C VAL A 65 -4.02 -9.58 13.80
N GLU A 66 -3.73 -10.74 14.38
CA GLU A 66 -4.37 -11.22 15.62
C GLU A 66 -4.16 -10.24 16.78
N LEU A 67 -2.97 -9.65 16.90
CA LEU A 67 -2.68 -8.62 17.90
C LEU A 67 -3.38 -7.29 17.63
N ALA A 68 -3.65 -6.96 16.38
CA ALA A 68 -4.27 -5.70 15.99
C ALA A 68 -5.82 -5.74 16.06
N GLN A 69 -6.43 -6.90 15.82
CA GLN A 69 -7.89 -7.09 15.79
C GLN A 69 -8.64 -6.53 17.02
N PRO A 70 -8.15 -6.69 18.28
CA PRO A 70 -8.85 -6.18 19.45
C PRO A 70 -8.82 -4.65 19.59
N LEU A 71 -8.00 -3.95 18.79
CA LEU A 71 -7.86 -2.50 18.89
C LEU A 71 -9.03 -1.81 18.19
N PRO A 72 -9.65 -0.78 18.80
CA PRO A 72 -10.82 -0.12 18.20
C PRO A 72 -10.50 0.57 16.87
N GLU A 73 -9.26 1.04 16.67
CA GLU A 73 -8.81 1.59 15.39
C GLU A 73 -8.75 0.57 14.25
N TYR A 74 -8.70 -0.74 14.53
CA TYR A 74 -8.63 -1.77 13.50
C TYR A 74 -9.88 -1.76 12.60
N ASP A 75 -11.07 -1.86 13.19
CA ASP A 75 -12.33 -1.84 12.46
C ASP A 75 -12.59 -0.48 11.79
N ILE A 76 -12.16 0.60 12.44
CA ILE A 76 -12.24 1.95 11.86
C ILE A 76 -11.41 2.03 10.58
N LEU A 77 -10.19 1.50 10.58
CA LEU A 77 -9.34 1.50 9.39
C LEU A 77 -9.91 0.59 8.30
N LEU A 78 -10.41 -0.59 8.65
CA LEU A 78 -11.04 -1.52 7.69
C LEU A 78 -12.30 -0.95 7.04
N SER A 79 -13.03 -0.06 7.72
CA SER A 79 -14.21 0.59 7.13
C SER A 79 -13.86 1.52 5.96
N ILE A 80 -12.61 1.96 5.82
CA ILE A 80 -12.16 2.80 4.71
C ILE A 80 -11.94 1.92 3.46
N PRO A 81 -12.68 2.14 2.35
CA PRO A 81 -12.57 1.30 1.16
C PRO A 81 -11.16 1.23 0.60
N GLY A 82 -10.63 0.01 0.45
CA GLY A 82 -9.27 -0.24 -0.05
C GLY A 82 -8.21 -0.42 1.04
N ILE A 83 -8.59 -0.31 2.31
CA ILE A 83 -7.76 -0.75 3.44
C ILE A 83 -8.20 -2.17 3.83
N ALA A 84 -7.26 -3.11 3.79
CA ALA A 84 -7.46 -4.49 4.22
C ALA A 84 -6.64 -4.79 5.49
N GLU A 85 -6.85 -5.94 6.10
CA GLU A 85 -6.30 -6.36 7.40
C GLU A 85 -4.80 -6.10 7.51
N THR A 86 -4.01 -6.56 6.55
CA THR A 86 -2.55 -6.36 6.54
C THR A 86 -2.15 -4.89 6.43
N THR A 87 -2.92 -4.08 5.70
CA THR A 87 -2.66 -2.64 5.55
C THR A 87 -3.06 -1.89 6.82
N ALA A 88 -4.20 -2.20 7.41
CA ALA A 88 -4.65 -1.64 8.69
C ALA A 88 -3.62 -1.95 9.80
N THR A 89 -3.24 -3.22 9.92
CA THR A 89 -2.21 -3.71 10.86
C THR A 89 -0.87 -3.00 10.64
N SER A 90 -0.43 -2.86 9.39
CA SER A 90 0.82 -2.13 9.09
C SER A 90 0.73 -0.64 9.46
N ILE A 91 -0.43 0.00 9.29
CA ILE A 91 -0.63 1.40 9.70
C ILE A 91 -0.58 1.52 11.23
N ILE A 92 -1.25 0.63 11.95
CA ILE A 92 -1.26 0.59 13.42
C ILE A 92 0.16 0.37 13.94
N GLY A 93 0.88 -0.64 13.43
CA GLY A 93 2.24 -0.95 13.87
C GLY A 93 3.25 0.18 13.62
N GLU A 94 3.10 0.92 12.53
CA GLU A 94 4.06 1.97 12.15
C GLU A 94 3.77 3.34 12.76
N LEU A 95 2.49 3.67 12.99
CA LEU A 95 2.10 4.95 13.59
C LEU A 95 1.99 4.86 15.12
N GLY A 96 1.72 3.66 15.64
CA GLY A 96 1.33 3.43 17.03
C GLY A 96 -0.03 4.05 17.34
N ASP A 97 -0.24 4.39 18.62
CA ASP A 97 -1.45 5.10 19.03
C ASP A 97 -1.53 6.48 18.37
N ILE A 98 -2.52 6.66 17.49
CA ILE A 98 -2.77 7.91 16.77
C ILE A 98 -3.23 9.03 17.72
N ARG A 99 -3.80 8.69 18.87
CA ARG A 99 -4.30 9.65 19.87
C ARG A 99 -3.17 10.42 20.56
N ARG A 100 -1.91 9.94 20.47
CA ARG A 100 -0.73 10.67 20.97
C ARG A 100 -0.42 11.94 20.19
N PHE A 101 -0.92 12.06 18.96
CA PHE A 101 -0.72 13.23 18.13
C PHE A 101 -1.79 14.28 18.43
N GLN A 102 -1.38 15.53 18.61
CA GLN A 102 -2.32 16.66 18.84
C GLN A 102 -3.02 17.11 17.57
N SER A 103 -2.50 16.73 16.40
CA SER A 103 -3.14 17.02 15.12
C SER A 103 -2.67 16.07 14.01
N ALA A 104 -3.50 15.96 12.96
CA ALA A 104 -3.12 15.30 11.71
C ALA A 104 -1.84 15.85 11.07
N ASN A 105 -1.49 17.12 11.33
CA ASN A 105 -0.24 17.72 10.84
C ASN A 105 0.99 17.15 11.53
N GLN A 106 0.90 16.78 12.80
CA GLN A 106 1.98 16.11 13.50
C GLN A 106 2.24 14.71 12.92
N ILE A 107 1.20 14.00 12.46
CA ILE A 107 1.37 12.74 11.74
C ILE A 107 2.09 12.97 10.40
N ASN A 108 1.74 14.03 9.66
CA ASN A 108 2.43 14.36 8.41
C ASN A 108 3.92 14.61 8.61
N ALA A 109 4.28 15.34 9.67
CA ALA A 109 5.67 15.56 10.06
C ALA A 109 6.35 14.26 10.51
N PHE A 110 5.66 13.43 11.29
CA PHE A 110 6.16 12.13 11.74
C PHE A 110 6.52 11.20 10.57
N ILE A 111 5.73 11.20 9.50
CA ILE A 111 6.02 10.42 8.28
C ILE A 111 6.82 11.19 7.22
N GLY A 112 7.21 12.44 7.48
CA GLY A 112 8.01 13.29 6.60
C GLY A 112 7.36 13.63 5.26
N ILE A 113 6.06 13.93 5.24
CA ILE A 113 5.35 14.46 4.06
C ILE A 113 4.97 15.94 4.17
N ASP A 114 5.38 16.60 5.26
CA ASP A 114 5.36 18.05 5.38
C ASP A 114 6.27 18.70 4.33
N LEU A 115 5.87 19.88 3.86
CA LEU A 115 6.60 20.61 2.83
C LEU A 115 7.76 21.36 3.46
N ARG A 116 8.95 21.20 2.86
CA ARG A 116 10.13 22.01 3.17
C ARG A 116 10.15 23.20 2.22
N HIS A 117 10.07 24.40 2.78
CA HIS A 117 10.37 25.63 2.08
C HIS A 117 11.88 25.90 2.22
N TYR A 118 12.57 26.19 1.11
CA TYR A 118 13.97 26.61 1.12
C TYR A 118 14.05 27.97 0.43
N GLU A 119 14.31 28.99 1.23
CA GLU A 119 14.46 30.37 0.80
C GLU A 119 15.85 30.84 1.21
N SER A 120 16.67 31.24 0.24
CA SER A 120 17.98 31.83 0.51
C SER A 120 18.17 33.09 -0.33
N GLY A 121 18.19 34.26 0.31
CA GLY A 121 18.47 35.56 -0.32
C GLY A 121 17.49 35.94 -1.43
N ASN A 122 17.75 35.46 -2.66
CA ASN A 122 16.96 35.72 -3.86
C ASN A 122 16.45 34.43 -4.56
N PHE A 123 16.60 33.25 -3.93
CA PHE A 123 16.19 31.97 -4.51
C PHE A 123 15.10 31.31 -3.67
N ILE A 124 13.92 31.15 -4.26
CA ILE A 124 12.82 30.34 -3.74
C ILE A 124 12.87 28.99 -4.44
N ALA A 125 13.25 27.94 -3.72
CA ALA A 125 13.29 26.58 -4.27
C ALA A 125 11.88 26.01 -4.41
N LYS A 126 11.69 25.05 -5.34
CA LYS A 126 10.46 24.25 -5.40
C LYS A 126 10.26 23.48 -4.09
N GLU A 127 9.05 23.54 -3.56
CA GLU A 127 8.70 22.84 -2.33
C GLU A 127 8.77 21.33 -2.54
N HIS A 128 9.44 20.66 -1.60
CA HIS A 128 9.57 19.21 -1.58
C HIS A 128 9.17 18.68 -0.21
N ILE A 129 8.64 17.46 -0.16
CA ILE A 129 8.45 16.80 1.13
C ILE A 129 9.79 16.65 1.86
N THR A 130 9.79 16.82 3.18
CA THR A 130 11.01 16.73 3.99
C THR A 130 11.68 15.37 3.87
N LYS A 131 10.88 14.30 3.75
CA LYS A 131 11.31 12.88 3.87
C LYS A 131 11.99 12.53 5.20
N ARG A 132 12.02 13.48 6.15
CA ARG A 132 12.54 13.31 7.51
C ARG A 132 11.39 12.74 8.35
N GLY A 133 11.48 11.49 8.77
CA GLY A 133 10.38 10.79 9.45
C GLY A 133 10.33 9.32 9.04
N ASN A 134 9.27 8.62 9.44
CA ASN A 134 9.13 7.18 9.21
C ASN A 134 8.95 6.85 7.71
N PRO A 135 9.96 6.26 7.04
CA PRO A 135 9.88 5.93 5.62
C PRO A 135 8.97 4.72 5.33
N TYR A 136 8.79 3.81 6.31
CA TYR A 136 7.94 2.63 6.19
C TYR A 136 6.46 3.03 6.24
N ALA A 137 6.05 3.82 7.23
CA ALA A 137 4.71 4.42 7.30
C ALA A 137 4.37 5.17 6.00
N ARG A 138 5.30 5.99 5.50
CA ARG A 138 5.13 6.72 4.24
C ARG A 138 4.94 5.78 3.03
N LYS A 139 5.71 4.68 2.97
CA LYS A 139 5.58 3.66 1.91
C LYS A 139 4.24 2.91 1.98
N ILE A 140 3.79 2.56 3.17
CA ILE A 140 2.51 1.89 3.40
C ILE A 140 1.36 2.80 2.98
N LEU A 141 1.35 4.05 3.45
CA LEU A 141 0.32 5.02 3.09
C LEU A 141 0.33 5.34 1.59
N PHE A 142 1.50 5.39 0.96
CA PHE A 142 1.59 5.56 -0.50
C PHE A 142 0.91 4.40 -1.24
N LYS A 143 1.18 3.15 -0.85
CA LYS A 143 0.49 1.98 -1.43
C LYS A 143 -1.00 1.98 -1.11
N CYS A 144 -1.38 2.40 0.10
CA CYS A 144 -2.76 2.51 0.54
C CYS A 144 -3.59 3.42 -0.38
N ILE A 145 -3.06 4.57 -0.79
CA ILE A 145 -3.75 5.44 -1.77
C ILE A 145 -4.02 4.72 -3.10
N HIS A 146 -3.08 3.90 -3.58
CA HIS A 146 -3.28 3.13 -4.81
C HIS A 146 -4.34 2.04 -4.63
N ASN A 147 -4.37 1.37 -3.47
CA ASN A 147 -5.40 0.38 -3.14
C ASN A 147 -6.79 1.04 -3.05
N ILE A 148 -6.90 2.18 -2.36
CA ILE A 148 -8.13 2.99 -2.27
C ILE A 148 -8.59 3.41 -3.67
N ALA A 149 -7.68 3.91 -4.52
CA ALA A 149 -8.01 4.28 -5.89
C ALA A 149 -8.49 3.08 -6.73
N SER A 150 -7.90 1.89 -6.55
CA SER A 150 -8.34 0.67 -7.23
C SER A 150 -9.69 0.16 -6.72
N ALA A 151 -9.93 0.21 -5.40
CA ALA A 151 -11.18 -0.23 -4.79
C ALA A 151 -12.36 0.69 -5.14
N SER A 152 -12.08 1.96 -5.46
CA SER A 152 -13.09 2.98 -5.80
C SER A 152 -13.97 2.69 -7.02
N HIS A 153 -13.66 1.65 -7.79
CA HIS A 153 -14.52 1.15 -8.87
C HIS A 153 -15.76 0.40 -8.35
N THR A 154 -15.66 -0.18 -7.16
CA THR A 154 -16.73 -0.98 -6.54
C THR A 154 -17.27 -0.28 -5.28
N ASN A 155 -16.40 0.37 -4.51
CA ASN A 155 -16.74 0.98 -3.22
C ASN A 155 -16.30 2.46 -3.22
N PRO A 156 -17.23 3.44 -3.27
CA PRO A 156 -16.88 4.85 -3.37
C PRO A 156 -16.10 5.35 -2.16
N CYS A 157 -15.14 6.26 -2.39
CA CYS A 157 -14.28 6.79 -1.34
C CYS A 157 -13.80 8.21 -1.68
N HIS A 158 -14.04 9.16 -0.77
CA HIS A 158 -13.64 10.56 -0.91
C HIS A 158 -12.14 10.76 -1.14
N ILE A 159 -11.30 9.87 -0.60
CA ILE A 159 -9.84 9.92 -0.80
C ILE A 159 -9.53 9.57 -2.27
N ALA A 160 -10.21 8.58 -2.84
CA ALA A 160 -10.08 8.23 -4.25
C ALA A 160 -10.58 9.36 -5.16
N ASP A 161 -11.70 9.99 -4.82
CA ASP A 161 -12.27 11.11 -5.57
C ASP A 161 -11.32 12.30 -5.60
N PHE A 162 -10.74 12.64 -4.45
CA PHE A 162 -9.73 13.68 -4.34
C PHE A 162 -8.49 13.36 -5.18
N TYR A 163 -7.98 12.13 -5.12
CA TYR A 163 -6.84 11.67 -5.92
C TYR A 163 -7.14 11.79 -7.43
N LYS A 164 -8.30 11.30 -7.88
CA LYS A 164 -8.74 11.37 -9.28
C LYS A 164 -8.91 12.82 -9.73
N LYS A 165 -9.53 13.69 -8.92
CA LYS A 165 -9.71 15.12 -9.20
C LYS A 165 -8.36 15.81 -9.39
N ARG A 166 -7.42 15.62 -8.46
CA ARG A 166 -6.04 16.16 -8.54
C ARG A 166 -5.32 15.69 -9.80
N LYS A 167 -5.43 14.39 -10.13
CA LYS A 167 -4.81 13.81 -11.33
C LYS A 167 -5.37 14.41 -12.62
N ARG A 168 -6.68 14.67 -12.69
CA ARG A 168 -7.32 15.30 -13.87
C ARG A 168 -6.96 16.78 -14.03
N GLN A 169 -6.83 17.51 -12.92
CA GLN A 169 -6.55 18.94 -12.93
C GLN A 169 -5.06 19.26 -13.15
N SER A 170 -4.16 18.31 -12.95
CA SER A 170 -2.73 18.56 -13.06
C SER A 170 -2.22 18.41 -14.49
N GLN A 171 -1.41 19.37 -14.91
CA GLN A 171 -0.59 19.27 -16.13
C GLN A 171 0.64 18.37 -15.95
N THR A 172 0.91 17.91 -14.72
CA THR A 172 2.08 17.07 -14.40
C THR A 172 1.79 15.60 -14.66
N THR A 173 2.63 14.93 -15.45
CA THR A 173 2.52 13.48 -15.72
C THR A 173 2.76 12.61 -14.48
N SER A 174 3.57 13.09 -13.53
CA SER A 174 3.90 12.37 -12.31
C SER A 174 2.71 12.28 -11.36
N THR A 175 2.35 11.05 -10.97
CA THR A 175 1.28 10.80 -10.00
C THR A 175 1.72 11.01 -8.55
N LYS A 176 3.04 11.07 -8.29
CA LYS A 176 3.60 11.13 -6.92
C LYS A 176 3.08 12.31 -6.11
N PRO A 177 3.03 13.57 -6.63
CA PRO A 177 2.52 14.70 -5.87
C PRO A 177 1.04 14.53 -5.50
N HIS A 178 0.23 13.95 -6.39
CA HIS A 178 -1.18 13.67 -6.14
C HIS A 178 -1.36 12.60 -5.07
N THR A 179 -0.51 11.57 -5.10
CA THR A 179 -0.49 10.54 -4.05
C THR A 179 -0.12 11.16 -2.70
N ILE A 180 0.94 11.97 -2.61
CA ILE A 180 1.33 12.65 -1.37
C ILE A 180 0.20 13.53 -0.81
N ALA A 181 -0.44 14.34 -1.65
CA ALA A 181 -1.58 15.16 -1.23
C ALA A 181 -2.76 14.29 -0.73
N SER A 182 -2.96 13.11 -1.34
CA SER A 182 -4.02 12.19 -0.92
C SER A 182 -3.68 11.46 0.38
N ILE A 183 -2.39 11.20 0.66
CA ILE A 183 -1.94 10.70 1.96
C ILE A 183 -2.32 11.69 3.06
N HIS A 184 -2.09 13.00 2.87
CA HIS A 184 -2.51 14.02 3.84
C HIS A 184 -4.03 13.97 4.10
N ARG A 185 -4.85 13.83 3.05
CA ARG A 185 -6.30 13.70 3.16
C ARG A 185 -6.70 12.41 3.92
N LEU A 186 -6.02 11.30 3.65
CA LEU A 186 -6.23 10.03 4.34
C LEU A 186 -5.89 10.15 5.84
N ILE A 187 -4.74 10.73 6.18
CA ILE A 187 -4.31 10.95 7.57
C ILE A 187 -5.34 11.79 8.34
N ARG A 188 -5.82 12.88 7.73
CA ARG A 188 -6.88 13.70 8.35
C ARG A 188 -8.17 12.90 8.61
N THR A 189 -8.53 12.03 7.67
CA THR A 189 -9.72 11.18 7.79
C THR A 189 -9.54 10.16 8.91
N MET A 190 -8.43 9.41 8.89
CA MET A 190 -8.10 8.43 9.94
C MET A 190 -8.04 9.09 11.32
N TYR A 191 -7.36 10.23 11.45
CA TYR A 191 -7.25 10.96 12.70
C TYR A 191 -8.63 11.34 13.25
N TYR A 192 -9.50 11.93 12.42
CA TYR A 192 -10.86 12.27 12.84
C TYR A 192 -11.67 11.04 13.25
N LEU A 193 -11.66 9.99 12.43
CA LEU A 193 -12.43 8.76 12.70
C LEU A 193 -12.00 8.09 14.01
N ILE A 194 -10.69 7.97 14.25
CA ILE A 194 -10.13 7.35 15.45
C ILE A 194 -10.39 8.18 16.70
N MET A 195 -10.25 9.51 16.62
CA MET A 195 -10.51 10.41 17.75
C MET A 195 -11.99 10.44 18.16
N HIS A 196 -12.90 10.19 17.22
CA HIS A 196 -14.34 10.17 17.47
C HIS A 196 -14.95 8.77 17.54
N ASN A 197 -14.15 7.72 17.43
CA ASN A 197 -14.58 6.32 17.38
C ASN A 197 -15.71 6.09 16.35
N LYS A 198 -15.50 6.55 15.11
CA LYS A 198 -16.49 6.45 14.02
C LYS A 198 -15.96 5.61 12.87
N LEU A 199 -16.84 4.81 12.28
CA LEU A 199 -16.57 4.15 11.00
C LEU A 199 -16.64 5.17 9.85
N TYR A 200 -15.91 4.88 8.79
CA TYR A 200 -15.95 5.64 7.56
C TYR A 200 -17.32 5.51 6.89
N ASP A 201 -17.93 6.64 6.56
CA ASP A 201 -19.17 6.69 5.80
C ASP A 201 -19.05 7.70 4.65
N TYR A 202 -19.36 7.25 3.43
CA TYR A 202 -19.35 8.09 2.23
C TYR A 202 -20.56 9.06 2.18
N ALA A 203 -21.69 8.75 2.82
CA ALA A 203 -22.86 9.62 2.79
C ALA A 203 -22.75 10.82 3.75
N SER A 204 -22.10 10.62 4.91
CA SER A 204 -22.01 11.61 5.99
C SER A 204 -21.42 12.99 5.62
N THR A 205 -20.61 13.09 4.57
CA THR A 205 -19.96 14.35 4.15
C THR A 205 -20.68 15.11 3.04
N GLN A 206 -21.86 14.67 2.58
CA GLN A 206 -22.68 15.48 1.67
C GLN A 206 -23.53 16.55 2.40
N ASN A 207 -23.60 16.48 3.73
CA ASN A 207 -24.47 17.36 4.54
C ASN A 207 -23.71 18.43 5.35
N ARG A 208 -22.53 18.89 4.89
CA ARG A 208 -21.81 20.02 5.49
C ARG A 208 -21.16 20.92 4.46
#